data_AF-A0A0K2JEJ8-F1
#
_entry.id   AF-A0A0K2JEJ8-F1
#
_cell.length_a   1.000
_cell.length_b   1.000
_cell.length_c   1.000
_cell.angle_alpha   90.00
_cell.angle_beta   90.00
_cell.angle_gamma   90.00
#
_symmetry.space_group_name_H-M   'P 1'
#
loop_
_entity.id
_entity.type
_entity.pdbx_description
1 polymer ?
#
loop_
_entity_poly.entity_id
_entity_poly.type
_entity_poly.pdbx_seq_one_letter_code
_entity_poly.pdbx_strand_id
1 'polypeptide(L)'
;MEKLEIFKETADFFQFILKYRNCFSKRKYFTVDKNFKIIRKEPSFILELANIYYNGAENNKNKDKEIEKILEKEFSETYKEKEKRIDRMSKIEFSKLKDSYRRALINASAEHSVKLGNELMYRDKKVFFEIMYNFSLVSCDSNKLIKTYFAEKMIDEIDKNEKGSFSVNRIFKDEIIKNTVNYFIKSDREFLDFESETDMKYFMENKTDLLYKKIYIEKYDEIIKKYDIKTVRKINFEVNEKKEYKYLSESKKKLYDFFTKNK
;
A
#
# COMPACT_ATOMS: atom_id res chain seq x y z
N MET A 1 -29.36 9.95 1.25
CA MET A 1 -28.32 8.92 1.12
C MET A 1 -28.16 8.34 2.50
N GLU A 2 -28.58 7.09 2.72
CA GLU A 2 -28.44 6.45 4.03
C GLU A 2 -26.97 6.42 4.43
N LYS A 3 -26.69 6.76 5.69
CA LYS A 3 -25.33 6.77 6.24
C LYS A 3 -24.81 5.33 6.21
N LEU A 4 -23.72 5.09 5.48
CA LEU A 4 -23.12 3.76 5.40
C LEU A 4 -22.44 3.48 6.75
N GLU A 5 -23.05 2.65 7.59
CA GLU A 5 -22.41 2.21 8.84
C GLU A 5 -21.34 1.16 8.51
N ILE A 6 -20.17 1.61 8.08
CA ILE A 6 -19.06 0.78 7.57
C ILE A 6 -18.62 -0.30 8.55
N PHE A 7 -18.58 0.04 9.84
CA PHE A 7 -18.13 -0.88 10.88
C PHE A 7 -19.27 -1.60 11.59
N LYS A 8 -20.51 -1.46 11.11
CA LYS A 8 -21.63 -2.27 11.58
C LYS A 8 -21.34 -3.72 11.23
N GLU A 9 -21.55 -4.65 12.16
CA GLU A 9 -21.41 -6.10 11.95
C GLU A 9 -19.96 -6.57 11.67
N THR A 10 -18.94 -5.75 11.91
CA THR A 10 -17.53 -6.18 11.83
C THR A 10 -16.84 -5.95 13.18
N ALA A 11 -16.58 -7.04 13.90
CA ALA A 11 -15.99 -7.04 15.23
C ALA A 11 -14.47 -6.79 15.21
N ASP A 12 -13.80 -7.20 14.14
CA ASP A 12 -12.35 -7.09 13.97
C ASP A 12 -11.98 -6.78 12.50
N PHE A 13 -10.69 -6.55 12.27
CA PHE A 13 -10.13 -6.26 10.95
C PHE A 13 -10.35 -7.40 9.94
N PHE A 14 -10.38 -8.65 10.41
CA PHE A 14 -10.57 -9.81 9.57
C PHE A 14 -12.00 -9.89 9.00
N GLN A 15 -12.99 -9.69 9.86
CA GLN A 15 -14.39 -9.58 9.45
C GLN A 15 -14.61 -8.40 8.50
N PHE A 16 -13.91 -7.28 8.74
CA PHE A 16 -13.92 -6.14 7.82
C PHE A 16 -13.42 -6.49 6.42
N ILE A 17 -12.26 -7.17 6.31
CA ILE A 17 -11.74 -7.61 5.02
C ILE A 17 -12.73 -8.53 4.31
N LEU A 18 -13.33 -9.49 5.02
CA LEU A 18 -14.29 -10.43 4.41
C LEU A 18 -15.54 -9.73 3.90
N LYS A 19 -16.10 -8.81 4.68
CA LYS A 19 -17.31 -8.06 4.32
C LYS A 19 -17.08 -7.20 3.07
N TYR A 20 -15.93 -6.52 2.99
CA TYR A 20 -15.60 -5.57 1.93
C TYR A 20 -14.63 -6.09 0.88
N ARG A 21 -14.39 -7.41 0.83
CA ARG A 21 -13.47 -8.04 -0.12
C ARG A 21 -13.70 -7.54 -1.55
N ASN A 22 -12.61 -7.32 -2.29
CA ASN A 22 -12.61 -6.76 -3.63
C ASN A 22 -13.08 -5.29 -3.75
N CYS A 23 -13.36 -4.56 -2.66
CA CYS A 23 -13.81 -3.16 -2.71
C CYS A 23 -12.72 -2.14 -2.31
N PHE A 24 -11.44 -2.54 -2.28
CA PHE A 24 -10.38 -1.68 -1.74
C PHE A 24 -9.61 -0.87 -2.79
N SER A 25 -9.91 -1.05 -4.08
CA SER A 25 -9.16 -0.43 -5.18
C SER A 25 -9.99 0.61 -5.93
N LYS A 26 -9.33 1.63 -6.50
CA LYS A 26 -9.96 2.57 -7.44
C LYS A 26 -9.86 2.01 -8.86
N ARG A 27 -10.82 2.35 -9.73
CA ARG A 27 -10.80 1.89 -11.14
C ARG A 27 -9.58 2.40 -11.88
N LYS A 28 -9.24 3.67 -11.65
CA LYS A 28 -8.08 4.39 -12.17
C LYS A 28 -7.60 5.39 -11.13
N TYR A 29 -6.30 5.64 -11.09
CA TYR A 29 -5.68 6.62 -10.19
C TYR A 29 -5.36 7.96 -10.87
N PHE A 30 -6.08 8.27 -11.96
CA PHE A 30 -6.06 9.57 -12.59
C PHE A 30 -7.38 9.82 -13.33
N THR A 31 -7.66 11.08 -13.60
CA THR A 31 -8.70 11.56 -14.51
C THR A 31 -8.11 12.59 -15.45
N VAL A 32 -8.73 12.76 -16.61
CA VAL A 32 -8.40 13.80 -17.58
C VAL A 32 -9.61 14.71 -17.65
N ASP A 33 -9.43 16.00 -17.39
CA ASP A 33 -10.53 16.97 -17.48
C ASP A 33 -10.79 17.41 -18.93
N LYS A 34 -11.80 18.27 -19.13
CA LYS A 34 -12.18 18.81 -20.44
C LYS A 34 -11.07 19.62 -21.14
N ASN A 35 -10.06 20.06 -20.39
CA ASN A 35 -8.91 20.81 -20.89
C ASN A 35 -7.68 19.90 -21.07
N PHE A 36 -7.86 18.58 -21.05
CA PHE A 36 -6.79 17.57 -21.12
C PHE A 36 -5.78 17.63 -19.96
N LYS A 37 -6.13 18.28 -18.84
CA LYS A 37 -5.27 18.29 -17.65
C LYS A 37 -5.41 16.95 -16.91
N ILE A 38 -4.26 16.31 -16.65
CA ILE A 38 -4.19 15.09 -15.85
C ILE A 38 -4.31 15.46 -14.37
N ILE A 39 -5.35 14.94 -13.72
CA ILE A 39 -5.55 15.04 -12.27
C ILE A 39 -5.27 13.67 -11.69
N ARG A 40 -4.14 13.54 -10.99
CA ARG A 40 -3.77 12.31 -10.29
C ARG A 40 -4.63 12.15 -9.03
N LYS A 41 -5.03 10.92 -8.75
CA LYS A 41 -5.80 10.56 -7.55
C LYS A 41 -4.89 9.81 -6.58
N GLU A 42 -5.05 10.11 -5.31
CA GLU A 42 -4.40 9.37 -4.24
C GLU A 42 -4.83 7.89 -4.24
N PRO A 43 -3.96 6.94 -3.84
CA PRO A 43 -4.36 5.56 -3.53
C PRO A 43 -5.57 5.50 -2.60
N SER A 44 -6.22 4.34 -2.59
CA SER A 44 -7.11 4.04 -1.48
C SER A 44 -6.29 3.54 -0.29
N PHE A 45 -6.58 4.08 0.89
CA PHE A 45 -5.98 3.66 2.16
C PHE A 45 -6.95 2.91 3.07
N ILE A 46 -8.02 2.31 2.49
CA ILE A 46 -9.08 1.67 3.28
C ILE A 46 -8.54 0.56 4.18
N LEU A 47 -7.65 -0.30 3.67
CA LEU A 47 -7.09 -1.41 4.44
C LEU A 47 -6.21 -0.88 5.57
N GLU A 48 -5.35 0.10 5.29
CA GLU A 48 -4.47 0.70 6.28
C GLU A 48 -5.25 1.41 7.39
N LEU A 49 -6.26 2.21 7.03
CA LEU A 49 -7.11 2.92 7.97
C LEU A 49 -7.97 1.97 8.80
N ALA A 50 -8.51 0.91 8.19
CA ALA A 50 -9.25 -0.11 8.92
C ALA A 50 -8.34 -0.88 9.88
N ASN A 51 -7.10 -1.20 9.48
CA ASN A 51 -6.13 -1.83 10.37
C ASN A 51 -5.85 -0.94 11.59
N ILE A 52 -5.64 0.37 11.39
CA ILE A 52 -5.45 1.33 12.47
C ILE A 52 -6.69 1.41 13.38
N TYR A 53 -7.88 1.46 12.81
CA TYR A 53 -9.13 1.52 13.58
C TYR A 53 -9.30 0.33 14.51
N TYR A 54 -8.95 -0.88 14.05
CA TYR A 54 -9.11 -2.11 14.83
C TYR A 54 -7.93 -2.41 15.76
N ASN A 55 -6.69 -2.14 15.33
CA ASN A 55 -5.48 -2.57 16.03
C ASN A 55 -4.71 -1.42 16.70
N GLY A 56 -4.98 -0.16 16.35
CA GLY A 56 -4.20 1.00 16.79
C GLY A 56 -4.63 1.63 18.12
N ALA A 57 -5.61 1.06 18.81
CA ALA A 57 -6.09 1.60 20.08
C ALA A 57 -5.61 0.73 21.26
N GLU A 58 -4.51 1.14 21.90
CA GLU A 58 -4.14 0.63 23.24
C GLU A 58 -5.23 0.92 24.28
N ASN A 59 -6.14 1.87 24.02
CA ASN A 59 -7.25 2.23 24.90
C ASN A 59 -8.61 2.06 24.21
N ASN A 60 -9.14 0.87 24.40
CA ASN A 60 -10.32 0.24 23.80
C ASN A 60 -11.67 0.92 24.15
N LYS A 61 -11.85 2.24 23.93
CA LYS A 61 -13.13 2.91 24.25
C LYS A 61 -13.68 3.93 23.25
N ASN A 62 -12.90 4.45 22.32
CA ASN A 62 -13.44 5.34 21.28
C ASN A 62 -12.88 4.97 19.91
N LYS A 63 -13.62 4.12 19.19
CA LYS A 63 -13.55 3.97 17.74
C LYS A 63 -13.41 5.37 17.11
N ASP A 64 -12.31 5.61 16.40
CA ASP A 64 -11.99 6.94 15.88
C ASP A 64 -13.03 7.34 14.82
N LYS A 65 -14.01 8.16 15.25
CA LYS A 65 -15.11 8.64 14.39
C LYS A 65 -14.59 9.41 13.17
N GLU A 66 -13.36 9.93 13.21
CA GLU A 66 -12.76 10.56 12.04
C GLU A 66 -12.33 9.51 11.01
N ILE A 67 -11.77 8.36 11.44
CA ILE A 67 -11.46 7.25 10.53
C ILE A 67 -12.74 6.73 9.87
N GLU A 68 -13.85 6.62 10.60
CA GLU A 68 -15.14 6.21 10.01
C GLU A 68 -15.56 7.14 8.87
N LYS A 69 -15.52 8.46 9.09
CA LYS A 69 -15.85 9.46 8.07
C LYS A 69 -14.90 9.41 6.86
N ILE A 70 -13.60 9.25 7.10
CA ILE A 70 -12.60 9.15 6.03
C ILE A 70 -12.88 7.90 5.18
N LEU A 71 -13.22 6.77 5.82
CA LEU A 71 -13.56 5.53 5.12
C LEU A 71 -14.85 5.64 4.31
N GLU A 72 -15.88 6.34 4.79
CA GLU A 72 -17.10 6.64 4.01
C GLU A 72 -16.76 7.32 2.68
N LYS A 73 -15.87 8.32 2.73
CA LYS A 73 -15.38 9.00 1.54
C LYS A 73 -14.54 8.10 0.66
N GLU A 74 -13.57 7.37 1.22
CA GLU A 74 -12.71 6.46 0.46
C GLU A 74 -13.52 5.37 -0.27
N PHE A 75 -14.50 4.76 0.40
CA PHE A 75 -15.36 3.75 -0.24
C PHE A 75 -16.15 4.32 -1.41
N SER A 76 -16.59 5.59 -1.34
CA SER A 76 -17.28 6.25 -2.45
C SER A 76 -16.42 6.39 -3.73
N GLU A 77 -15.09 6.34 -3.59
CA GLU A 77 -14.14 6.44 -4.70
C GLU A 77 -13.63 5.07 -5.20
N THR A 78 -13.98 4.00 -4.49
CA THR A 78 -13.61 2.61 -4.84
C THR A 78 -14.72 1.89 -5.58
N TYR A 79 -14.45 0.67 -6.03
CA TYR A 79 -15.43 -0.18 -6.69
C TYR A 79 -15.22 -1.63 -6.29
N LYS A 80 -16.30 -2.41 -6.36
CA LYS A 80 -16.24 -3.86 -6.23
C LYS A 80 -15.66 -4.47 -7.50
N GLU A 81 -14.44 -4.98 -7.43
CA GLU A 81 -13.84 -5.77 -8.50
C GLU A 81 -14.57 -7.12 -8.63
N LYS A 82 -14.72 -7.60 -9.87
CA LYS A 82 -15.22 -8.96 -10.10
C LYS A 82 -14.25 -9.96 -9.49
N GLU A 83 -14.75 -10.84 -8.64
CA GLU A 83 -13.95 -11.90 -8.05
C GLU A 83 -13.39 -12.80 -9.15
N LYS A 84 -12.08 -12.99 -9.14
CA LYS A 84 -11.38 -13.93 -10.01
C LYS A 84 -10.67 -14.93 -9.12
N ARG A 85 -10.89 -16.21 -9.40
CA ARG A 85 -10.14 -17.28 -8.74
C ARG A 85 -8.66 -17.15 -9.11
N ILE A 86 -7.81 -17.03 -8.09
CA ILE A 86 -6.35 -17.02 -8.24
C ILE A 86 -5.88 -18.43 -7.90
N ASP A 87 -5.66 -19.23 -8.94
CA ASP A 87 -5.09 -20.57 -8.78
C ASP A 87 -3.62 -20.51 -8.39
N ARG A 88 -3.19 -21.47 -7.59
CA ARG A 88 -1.78 -21.64 -7.21
C ARG A 88 -0.95 -21.95 -8.46
N MET A 89 0.25 -21.41 -8.51
CA MET A 89 1.23 -21.67 -9.56
C MET A 89 2.40 -22.50 -9.01
N SER A 90 2.13 -23.45 -8.12
CA SER A 90 3.15 -24.18 -7.34
C SER A 90 4.19 -24.93 -8.18
N LYS A 91 3.86 -25.29 -9.44
CA LYS A 91 4.77 -25.99 -10.37
C LYS A 91 5.81 -25.09 -11.04
N ILE A 92 5.67 -23.76 -10.95
CA ILE A 92 6.66 -22.85 -11.52
C ILE A 92 7.98 -22.96 -10.75
N GLU A 93 9.10 -22.94 -11.47
CA GLU A 93 10.42 -22.85 -10.85
C GLU A 93 10.56 -21.51 -10.09
N PHE A 94 11.21 -21.52 -8.93
CA PHE A 94 11.27 -20.34 -8.07
C PHE A 94 12.04 -19.17 -8.71
N SER A 95 13.15 -19.45 -9.41
CA SER A 95 13.91 -18.45 -10.19
C SER A 95 13.01 -17.76 -11.23
N LYS A 96 12.27 -18.56 -12.01
CA LYS A 96 11.32 -18.08 -13.01
C LYS A 96 10.18 -17.29 -12.39
N LEU A 97 9.68 -17.68 -11.21
CA LEU A 97 8.65 -16.93 -10.50
C LEU A 97 9.10 -15.51 -10.17
N LYS A 98 10.33 -15.35 -9.64
CA LYS A 98 10.89 -14.03 -9.34
C LYS A 98 10.97 -13.16 -10.59
N ASP A 99 11.57 -13.69 -11.65
CA ASP A 99 11.76 -12.96 -12.91
C ASP A 99 10.44 -12.60 -13.59
N SER A 100 9.50 -13.55 -13.62
CA SER A 100 8.16 -13.33 -14.16
C SER A 100 7.42 -12.27 -13.37
N TYR A 101 7.52 -12.29 -12.04
CA TYR A 101 6.86 -11.28 -11.19
C TYR A 101 7.41 -9.88 -11.44
N ARG A 102 8.74 -9.72 -11.47
CA ARG A 102 9.39 -8.44 -11.80
C ARG A 102 8.94 -7.92 -13.16
N ARG A 103 8.93 -8.77 -14.19
CA ARG A 103 8.46 -8.41 -15.53
C ARG A 103 6.97 -8.05 -15.56
N ALA A 104 6.14 -8.78 -14.81
CA ALA A 104 4.70 -8.52 -14.75
C ALA A 104 4.39 -7.13 -14.17
N LEU A 105 5.11 -6.73 -13.11
CA LEU A 105 5.00 -5.39 -12.52
C LEU A 105 5.42 -4.30 -13.52
N ILE A 106 6.56 -4.48 -14.19
CA ILE A 106 7.05 -3.53 -15.21
C ILE A 106 6.02 -3.40 -16.33
N ASN A 107 5.45 -4.51 -16.81
CA ASN A 107 4.49 -4.54 -17.91
C ASN A 107 3.07 -4.15 -17.49
N ALA A 108 2.83 -3.88 -16.19
CA ALA A 108 1.51 -3.59 -15.64
C ALA A 108 0.43 -4.64 -15.96
N SER A 109 0.82 -5.92 -16.04
CA SER A 109 -0.13 -7.01 -16.33
C SER A 109 -0.94 -7.35 -15.08
N ALA A 110 -2.16 -6.82 -14.99
CA ALA A 110 -2.92 -6.84 -13.73
C ALA A 110 -3.14 -8.23 -13.14
N GLU A 111 -3.75 -9.12 -13.92
CA GLU A 111 -4.09 -10.46 -13.45
C GLU A 111 -2.82 -11.29 -13.19
N HIS A 112 -1.81 -11.15 -14.05
CA HIS A 112 -0.57 -11.92 -13.91
C HIS A 112 0.26 -11.46 -12.71
N SER A 113 0.32 -10.15 -12.47
CA SER A 113 1.07 -9.58 -11.34
C SER A 113 0.48 -10.03 -10.00
N VAL A 114 -0.85 -10.02 -9.84
CA VAL A 114 -1.48 -10.49 -8.60
C VAL A 114 -1.27 -11.99 -8.41
N LYS A 115 -1.46 -12.80 -9.47
CA LYS A 115 -1.24 -14.27 -9.40
C LYS A 115 0.20 -14.61 -8.99
N LEU A 116 1.18 -14.02 -9.65
CA LEU A 116 2.60 -14.26 -9.36
C LEU A 116 3.01 -13.68 -8.00
N GLY A 117 2.51 -12.50 -7.64
CA GLY A 117 2.78 -11.85 -6.36
C GLY A 117 2.27 -12.69 -5.19
N ASN A 118 1.04 -13.22 -5.27
CA ASN A 118 0.49 -14.12 -4.27
C ASN A 118 1.34 -15.40 -4.15
N GLU A 119 1.65 -16.07 -5.27
CA GLU A 119 2.47 -17.29 -5.20
C GLU A 119 3.85 -17.01 -4.60
N LEU A 120 4.48 -15.89 -4.98
CA LEU A 120 5.79 -15.51 -4.46
C LEU A 120 5.72 -15.21 -2.97
N MET A 121 4.71 -14.47 -2.52
CA MET A 121 4.49 -14.16 -1.11
C MET A 121 4.35 -15.43 -0.25
N TYR A 122 3.65 -16.45 -0.75
CA TYR A 122 3.49 -17.72 -0.02
C TYR A 122 4.73 -18.61 -0.04
N ARG A 123 5.57 -18.51 -1.07
CA ARG A 123 6.80 -19.31 -1.17
C ARG A 123 7.95 -18.64 -0.43
N ASP A 124 8.03 -17.33 -0.51
CA ASP A 124 9.08 -16.51 0.09
C ASP A 124 8.60 -15.05 0.24
N LYS A 125 8.04 -14.75 1.42
CA LYS A 125 7.63 -13.41 1.83
C LYS A 125 8.76 -12.39 1.68
N LYS A 126 10.00 -12.79 2.00
CA LYS A 126 11.16 -11.89 1.98
C LYS A 126 11.44 -11.42 0.56
N VAL A 127 11.44 -12.34 -0.40
CA VAL A 127 11.69 -12.03 -1.82
C VAL A 127 10.54 -11.22 -2.44
N PHE A 128 9.29 -11.48 -2.03
CA PHE A 128 8.16 -10.65 -2.45
C PHE A 128 8.38 -9.18 -2.06
N PHE A 129 8.68 -8.91 -0.79
CA PHE A 129 8.89 -7.54 -0.30
C PHE A 129 10.19 -6.93 -0.82
N GLU A 130 11.25 -7.71 -1.00
CA GLU A 130 12.47 -7.25 -1.69
C GLU A 130 12.12 -6.63 -3.05
N ILE A 131 11.33 -7.32 -3.87
CA ILE A 131 10.92 -6.80 -5.19
C ILE A 131 10.04 -5.56 -5.05
N MET A 132 9.05 -5.57 -4.15
CA MET A 132 8.14 -4.44 -3.95
C MET A 132 8.86 -3.18 -3.45
N TYR A 133 9.82 -3.33 -2.53
CA TYR A 133 10.62 -2.20 -2.03
C TYR A 133 11.58 -1.68 -3.09
N ASN A 134 12.23 -2.55 -3.86
CA ASN A 134 13.04 -2.11 -5.00
C ASN A 134 12.24 -1.21 -5.95
N PHE A 135 11.03 -1.63 -6.36
CA PHE A 135 10.16 -0.80 -7.20
C PHE A 135 9.65 0.46 -6.50
N SER A 136 9.40 0.41 -5.20
CA SER A 136 8.94 1.57 -4.42
C SER A 136 9.98 2.67 -4.34
N LEU A 137 11.24 2.29 -4.11
CA LEU A 137 12.33 3.22 -3.85
C LEU A 137 12.83 3.93 -5.12
N VAL A 138 12.66 3.31 -6.29
CA VAL A 138 13.03 3.90 -7.59
C VAL A 138 11.86 4.56 -8.32
N SER A 139 10.67 4.61 -7.72
CA SER A 139 9.46 5.14 -8.35
C SER A 139 9.27 6.62 -8.08
N CYS A 140 8.81 7.37 -9.09
CA CYS A 140 8.39 8.78 -8.93
C CYS A 140 7.08 8.93 -8.14
N ASP A 141 6.34 7.84 -7.94
CA ASP A 141 5.13 7.80 -7.09
C ASP A 141 5.49 7.42 -5.65
N SER A 142 5.55 8.43 -4.78
CA SER A 142 5.88 8.30 -3.36
C SER A 142 4.92 7.36 -2.61
N ASN A 143 3.68 7.20 -3.07
CA ASN A 143 2.73 6.32 -2.40
C ASN A 143 3.10 4.84 -2.50
N LYS A 144 3.93 4.42 -3.47
CA LYS A 144 4.34 3.02 -3.58
C LYS A 144 5.14 2.56 -2.35
N LEU A 145 6.01 3.43 -1.82
CA LEU A 145 6.71 3.15 -0.57
C LEU A 145 5.75 3.08 0.62
N ILE A 146 4.82 4.04 0.72
CA ILE A 146 3.82 4.09 1.79
C ILE A 146 2.97 2.80 1.78
N LYS A 147 2.44 2.41 0.61
CA LYS A 147 1.62 1.20 0.44
C LYS A 147 2.41 -0.07 0.76
N THR A 148 3.66 -0.18 0.30
CA THR A 148 4.50 -1.35 0.58
C THR A 148 4.79 -1.48 2.08
N TYR A 149 5.14 -0.37 2.72
CA TYR A 149 5.42 -0.32 4.15
C TYR A 149 4.23 -0.78 4.99
N PHE A 150 3.05 -0.21 4.76
CA PHE A 150 1.87 -0.59 5.54
C PHE A 150 1.37 -2.00 5.19
N ALA A 151 1.50 -2.46 3.94
CA ALA A 151 1.19 -3.83 3.56
C ALA A 151 2.07 -4.85 4.32
N GLU A 152 3.37 -4.58 4.44
CA GLU A 152 4.27 -5.40 5.24
C GLU A 152 3.84 -5.44 6.71
N LYS A 153 3.53 -4.28 7.30
CA LYS A 153 3.09 -4.21 8.70
C LYS A 153 1.80 -4.99 8.94
N MET A 154 0.79 -4.82 8.09
CA MET A 154 -0.47 -5.57 8.20
C MET A 154 -0.24 -7.08 8.07
N ILE A 155 0.61 -7.51 7.13
CA ILE A 155 0.92 -8.95 6.97
C ILE A 155 1.69 -9.48 8.19
N ASP A 156 2.69 -8.75 8.69
CA ASP A 156 3.43 -9.16 9.88
C ASP A 156 2.53 -9.22 11.12
N GLU A 157 1.52 -8.34 11.24
CA GLU A 157 0.50 -8.41 12.29
C GLU A 157 -0.38 -9.65 12.15
N ILE A 158 -0.81 -9.99 10.92
CA ILE A 158 -1.57 -11.22 10.66
C ILE A 158 -0.74 -12.46 11.00
N ASP A 159 0.55 -12.48 10.66
CA ASP A 159 1.48 -13.57 10.97
C ASP A 159 1.67 -13.74 12.49
N LYS A 160 1.69 -12.64 13.26
CA LYS A 160 1.80 -12.71 14.72
C LYS A 160 0.49 -13.13 15.38
N ASN A 161 -0.64 -12.70 14.83
CA ASN A 161 -1.97 -12.92 15.37
C ASN A 161 -2.67 -14.12 14.73
N GLU A 162 -1.94 -15.09 14.15
CA GLU A 162 -2.54 -16.24 13.48
C GLU A 162 -3.53 -16.95 14.41
N LYS A 163 -4.82 -16.72 14.16
CA LYS A 163 -5.97 -17.34 14.83
C LYS A 163 -6.83 -17.96 13.73
N GLY A 164 -7.00 -19.28 13.76
CA GLY A 164 -7.82 -20.01 12.78
C GLY A 164 -6.99 -20.78 11.75
N SER A 165 -7.65 -21.22 10.67
CA SER A 165 -7.02 -22.09 9.67
C SER A 165 -6.17 -21.32 8.67
N PHE A 166 -5.15 -21.99 8.12
CA PHE A 166 -4.29 -21.47 7.06
C PHE A 166 -5.09 -20.84 5.90
N SER A 167 -6.22 -21.43 5.53
CA SER A 167 -7.08 -20.93 4.46
C SER A 167 -7.73 -19.57 4.76
N VAL A 168 -8.03 -19.29 6.03
CA VAL A 168 -8.65 -18.03 6.45
C VAL A 168 -7.61 -16.92 6.46
N ASN A 169 -6.43 -17.16 7.06
CA ASN A 169 -5.31 -16.21 7.02
C ASN A 169 -4.88 -15.85 5.59
N ARG A 170 -4.96 -16.83 4.69
CA ARG A 170 -4.68 -16.67 3.26
C ARG A 170 -5.59 -15.64 2.60
N ILE A 171 -6.89 -15.66 2.87
CA ILE A 171 -7.84 -14.72 2.24
C ILE A 171 -7.48 -13.27 2.57
N PHE A 172 -7.09 -13.00 3.82
CA PHE A 172 -6.73 -11.65 4.26
C PHE A 172 -5.43 -11.17 3.60
N LYS A 173 -4.40 -12.02 3.58
CA LYS A 173 -3.14 -11.74 2.91
C LYS A 173 -3.35 -11.51 1.41
N ASP A 174 -4.15 -12.35 0.75
CA ASP A 174 -4.48 -12.21 -0.68
C ASP A 174 -5.14 -10.86 -0.98
N GLU A 175 -6.06 -10.36 -0.15
CA GLU A 175 -6.69 -9.03 -0.35
C GLU A 175 -5.69 -7.88 -0.15
N ILE A 176 -4.79 -7.96 0.84
CA ILE A 176 -3.73 -6.95 1.07
C ILE A 176 -2.76 -6.93 -0.12
N ILE A 177 -2.26 -8.09 -0.53
CA ILE A 177 -1.32 -8.22 -1.66
C ILE A 177 -1.98 -7.70 -2.93
N LYS A 178 -3.22 -8.13 -3.19
CA LYS A 178 -4.00 -7.70 -4.35
C LYS A 178 -4.13 -6.18 -4.36
N ASN A 179 -4.46 -5.56 -3.23
CA ASN A 179 -4.61 -4.10 -3.14
C ASN A 179 -3.30 -3.37 -3.49
N THR A 180 -2.19 -3.79 -2.88
CA THR A 180 -0.88 -3.18 -3.09
C THR A 180 -0.39 -3.39 -4.52
N VAL A 181 -0.45 -4.61 -5.04
CA VAL A 181 -0.04 -4.93 -6.41
C VAL A 181 -0.92 -4.19 -7.42
N ASN A 182 -2.24 -4.14 -7.20
CA ASN A 182 -3.16 -3.39 -8.06
C ASN A 182 -2.84 -1.90 -8.10
N TYR A 183 -2.38 -1.32 -6.99
CA TYR A 183 -1.93 0.07 -6.99
C TYR A 183 -0.71 0.24 -7.90
N PHE A 184 0.32 -0.60 -7.74
CA PHE A 184 1.57 -0.52 -8.51
C PHE A 184 1.35 -0.57 -10.02
N ILE A 185 0.46 -1.43 -10.49
CA ILE A 185 0.16 -1.61 -11.92
C ILE A 185 -0.73 -0.50 -12.49
N LYS A 186 -1.55 0.18 -11.66
CA LYS A 186 -2.56 1.17 -12.10
C LYS A 186 -2.10 2.62 -11.83
N SER A 187 -1.10 2.83 -10.97
CA SER A 187 -0.57 4.15 -10.60
C SER A 187 0.52 4.61 -11.57
N ASP A 188 1.26 5.67 -11.20
CA ASP A 188 2.31 6.22 -12.05
C ASP A 188 3.41 5.19 -12.33
N ARG A 189 3.95 5.19 -13.55
CA ARG A 189 4.95 4.21 -14.02
C ARG A 189 6.33 4.83 -14.22
N GLU A 190 6.46 6.12 -13.96
CA GLU A 190 7.73 6.83 -14.03
C GLU A 190 8.68 6.36 -12.92
N PHE A 191 9.95 6.20 -13.30
CA PHE A 191 11.06 5.87 -12.41
C PHE A 191 11.99 7.07 -12.28
N LEU A 192 12.64 7.17 -11.12
CA LEU A 192 13.60 8.20 -10.82
C LEU A 192 14.90 7.94 -11.58
N ASP A 193 15.41 8.97 -12.23
CA ASP A 193 16.79 9.02 -12.67
C ASP A 193 17.64 9.63 -11.55
N PHE A 194 18.38 8.78 -10.83
CA PHE A 194 19.23 9.20 -9.72
C PHE A 194 20.48 9.98 -10.15
N GLU A 195 20.82 9.94 -11.44
CA GLU A 195 21.94 10.70 -12.02
C GLU A 195 21.49 12.11 -12.46
N SER A 196 20.18 12.34 -12.60
CA SER A 196 19.59 13.62 -12.98
C SER A 196 19.27 14.48 -11.75
N GLU A 197 20.10 15.49 -11.46
CA GLU A 197 19.84 16.43 -10.36
C GLU A 197 18.48 17.14 -10.49
N THR A 198 18.07 17.46 -11.72
CA THR A 198 16.80 18.12 -12.01
C THR A 198 15.62 17.23 -11.66
N ASP A 199 15.66 15.95 -12.06
CA ASP A 199 14.57 15.01 -11.77
C ASP A 199 14.48 14.71 -10.27
N MET A 200 15.63 14.56 -9.62
CA MET A 200 15.69 14.36 -8.17
C MET A 200 15.13 15.58 -7.42
N LYS A 201 15.51 16.80 -7.80
CA LYS A 201 14.98 18.02 -7.20
C LYS A 201 13.47 18.13 -7.41
N TYR A 202 13.00 17.88 -8.63
CA TYR A 202 11.59 17.92 -8.96
C TYR A 202 10.78 16.91 -8.12
N PHE A 203 11.27 15.67 -7.99
CA PHE A 203 10.66 14.65 -7.15
C PHE A 203 10.56 15.09 -5.69
N MET A 204 11.68 15.55 -5.10
CA MET A 204 11.72 15.99 -3.71
C MET A 204 10.74 17.13 -3.42
N GLU A 205 10.64 18.11 -4.32
CA GLU A 205 9.81 19.30 -4.13
C GLU A 205 8.33 19.07 -4.46
N ASN A 206 8.00 18.19 -5.41
CA ASN A 206 6.65 18.12 -6.00
C ASN A 206 5.94 16.77 -5.83
N LYS A 207 6.68 15.68 -5.56
CA LYS A 207 6.13 14.31 -5.56
C LYS A 207 6.17 13.65 -4.19
N THR A 208 6.96 14.18 -3.26
CA THR A 208 7.04 13.66 -1.88
C THR A 208 6.18 14.47 -0.93
N ASP A 209 5.60 13.78 0.04
CA ASP A 209 4.89 14.40 1.15
C ASP A 209 5.52 14.00 2.49
N LEU A 210 5.01 14.60 3.57
CA LEU A 210 5.52 14.36 4.91
C LEU A 210 5.50 12.88 5.31
N LEU A 211 4.46 12.12 4.97
CA LEU A 211 4.35 10.72 5.35
C LEU A 211 5.41 9.88 4.63
N TYR A 212 5.59 10.09 3.33
CA TYR A 212 6.66 9.45 2.57
C TYR A 212 8.03 9.76 3.17
N LYS A 213 8.33 11.06 3.39
CA LYS A 213 9.63 11.49 3.92
C LYS A 213 9.90 10.87 5.29
N LYS A 214 8.89 10.83 6.15
CA LYS A 214 9.01 10.27 7.50
C LYS A 214 9.31 8.77 7.48
N ILE A 215 8.57 7.99 6.69
CA ILE A 215 8.83 6.56 6.49
C ILE A 215 10.23 6.37 5.90
N TYR A 216 10.59 7.13 4.86
CA TYR A 216 11.90 7.02 4.23
C TYR A 216 13.03 7.29 5.22
N ILE A 217 13.03 8.43 5.90
CA ILE A 217 14.08 8.82 6.83
C ILE A 217 14.26 7.77 7.94
N GLU A 218 13.16 7.30 8.53
CA GLU A 218 13.23 6.43 9.71
C GLU A 218 13.40 4.94 9.38
N LYS A 219 12.98 4.49 8.19
CA LYS A 219 12.93 3.07 7.83
C LYS A 219 13.84 2.67 6.67
N TYR A 220 14.44 3.62 5.96
CA TYR A 220 15.29 3.31 4.81
C TYR A 220 16.43 2.34 5.17
N ASP A 221 17.24 2.62 6.18
CA ASP A 221 18.38 1.75 6.52
C ASP A 221 17.93 0.35 6.99
N GLU A 222 16.80 0.27 7.71
CA GLU A 222 16.16 -0.98 8.11
C GLU A 222 15.73 -1.80 6.88
N ILE A 223 15.05 -1.16 5.92
CA ILE A 223 14.58 -1.78 4.68
C ILE A 223 15.75 -2.26 3.82
N ILE A 224 16.75 -1.40 3.59
CA ILE A 224 17.95 -1.74 2.79
C ILE A 224 18.63 -2.97 3.36
N LYS A 225 18.86 -3.00 4.69
CA LYS A 225 19.52 -4.12 5.36
C LYS A 225 18.65 -5.38 5.37
N LYS A 226 17.35 -5.26 5.66
CA LYS A 226 16.43 -6.41 5.74
C LYS A 226 16.33 -7.13 4.40
N TYR A 227 16.33 -6.38 3.30
CA TYR A 227 16.05 -6.89 1.95
C TYR A 227 17.27 -6.94 1.01
N ASP A 228 18.48 -6.61 1.49
CA ASP A 228 19.70 -6.57 0.66
C ASP A 228 19.53 -5.73 -0.62
N ILE A 229 18.94 -4.54 -0.49
CA ILE A 229 18.68 -3.65 -1.63
C ILE A 229 19.97 -2.93 -2.01
N LYS A 230 20.50 -3.21 -3.21
CA LYS A 230 21.85 -2.78 -3.62
C LYS A 230 21.91 -1.44 -4.35
N THR A 231 20.80 -0.94 -4.89
CA THR A 231 20.84 0.01 -6.02
C THR A 231 20.02 1.28 -5.83
N VAL A 232 20.01 1.87 -4.64
CA VAL A 232 19.31 3.16 -4.43
C VAL A 232 20.22 4.11 -3.68
N ARG A 233 20.60 5.23 -4.30
CA ARG A 233 21.28 6.33 -3.58
C ARG A 233 20.31 6.89 -2.54
N LYS A 234 20.76 7.00 -1.29
CA LYS A 234 19.94 7.57 -0.21
C LYS A 234 19.67 9.05 -0.49
N ILE A 235 18.40 9.43 -0.41
CA ILE A 235 17.94 10.81 -0.59
C ILE A 235 17.91 11.49 0.78
N ASN A 236 18.46 12.71 0.85
CA ASN A 236 18.40 13.53 2.05
C ASN A 236 17.19 14.46 1.96
N PHE A 237 16.24 14.29 2.88
CA PHE A 237 15.04 15.11 2.94
C PHE A 237 15.16 16.16 4.04
N GLU A 238 14.82 17.39 3.71
CA GLU A 238 14.45 18.41 4.70
C GLU A 238 12.96 18.29 5.02
N VAL A 239 12.63 18.38 6.31
CA VAL A 239 11.27 18.20 6.82
C VAL A 239 10.88 19.38 7.69
N ASN A 240 9.80 20.05 7.32
CA ASN A 240 9.09 20.99 8.20
C ASN A 240 7.75 20.38 8.60
N GLU A 241 7.76 19.59 9.68
CA GLU A 241 6.60 18.77 10.08
C GLU A 241 5.32 19.60 10.23
N LYS A 242 5.36 20.73 10.96
CA LYS A 242 4.19 21.56 11.22
C LYS A 242 3.59 22.16 9.94
N LYS A 243 4.42 22.55 8.98
CA LYS A 243 3.98 23.10 7.70
C LYS A 243 3.44 22.00 6.80
N GLU A 244 4.20 20.93 6.60
CA GLU A 244 3.89 19.87 5.64
C GLU A 244 2.70 19.01 6.10
N TYR A 245 2.51 18.81 7.40
CA TYR A 245 1.37 18.07 7.95
C TYR A 245 0.03 18.68 7.53
N LYS A 246 -0.05 20.02 7.40
CA LYS A 246 -1.27 20.71 6.98
C LYS A 246 -1.70 20.33 5.57
N TYR A 247 -0.75 20.00 4.69
CA TYR A 247 -0.98 19.64 3.29
C TYR A 247 -1.25 18.15 3.07
N LEU A 248 -1.09 17.31 4.10
CA LEU A 248 -1.49 15.91 4.01
C LEU A 248 -3.01 15.77 3.85
N SER A 249 -3.42 14.77 3.06
CA SER A 249 -4.80 14.30 3.02
C SER A 249 -5.24 13.79 4.39
N GLU A 250 -6.55 13.77 4.64
CA GLU A 250 -7.10 13.26 5.90
C GLU A 250 -6.66 11.81 6.17
N SER A 251 -6.67 10.97 5.13
CA SER A 251 -6.16 9.59 5.19
C SER A 251 -4.69 9.56 5.63
N LYS A 252 -3.81 10.35 4.99
CA LYS A 252 -2.39 10.36 5.33
C LYS A 252 -2.08 10.96 6.69
N LYS A 253 -2.88 11.91 7.19
CA LYS A 253 -2.73 12.41 8.57
C LYS A 253 -2.89 11.28 9.58
N LYS A 254 -3.91 10.43 9.42
CA LYS A 254 -4.13 9.27 10.30
C LYS A 254 -3.00 8.24 10.20
N LEU A 255 -2.52 7.97 9.00
CA LEU A 255 -1.37 7.09 8.79
C LEU A 255 -0.09 7.65 9.42
N TYR A 256 0.16 8.95 9.28
CA TYR A 256 1.29 9.64 9.89
C TYR A 256 1.22 9.58 11.42
N ASP A 257 0.08 9.95 12.00
CA ASP A 257 -0.11 9.94 13.44
C ASP A 257 0.11 8.53 14.01
N PHE A 258 -0.46 7.50 13.37
CA PHE A 258 -0.24 6.11 13.77
C PHE A 258 1.23 5.69 13.65
N PHE A 259 1.90 6.02 12.54
CA PHE A 259 3.31 5.73 12.34
C PHE A 259 4.20 6.38 13.42
N THR A 260 3.90 7.63 13.80
CA THR A 260 4.71 8.36 14.79
C THR A 260 4.43 7.98 16.24
N LYS A 261 3.23 7.50 16.57
CA LYS A 261 2.83 7.12 17.94
C LYS A 261 3.34 5.75 18.36
N ASN A 262 3.48 4.81 17.43
CA ASN A 262 3.90 3.43 17.70
C ASN A 262 5.44 3.25 17.62
N LYS A 263 6.19 4.18 18.20
CA LYS A 263 7.66 4.09 18.30
C LYS A 263 8.10 3.30 19.51
#